data_AF-A0A939Z9C0-F1
#
_entry.id   AF-A0A939Z9C0-F1
#
_cell.length_a   1.000
_cell.length_b   1.000
_cell.length_c   1.000
_cell.angle_alpha   90.00
_cell.angle_beta   90.00
_cell.angle_gamma   90.00
#
_symmetry.space_group_name_H-M   'P 1'
#
loop_
_entity.id
_entity.type
_entity.pdbx_description
1 polymer ?
#
loop_
_entity_poly.entity_id
_entity_poly.type
_entity_poly.pdbx_seq_one_letter_code
_entity_poly.pdbx_strand_id
1 'polypeptide(L)'
;MIIHEIPPVYDKNSKILILGSFPSVKSREAAFFYGHPQNRFWKVLSGVLEDECPKATDEKRAFLIRHGIAVWDVLGKCDIEGSADSTIKNAEPNDIDIILKNADIKKIFVNGGAAEKFFLKYHKDLKAHRLPSTSPANAAFSLQRLIEEWGIIKEFVL
;
A
#
# COMPACT_ATOMS: atom_id res chain seq x y z
N MET A 1 -13.13 -9.54 -14.98
CA MET A 1 -11.77 -8.98 -14.81
C MET A 1 -11.84 -7.48 -14.61
N ILE A 2 -11.31 -7.02 -13.49
CA ILE A 2 -11.29 -5.62 -13.04
C ILE A 2 -9.90 -5.07 -13.27
N ILE A 3 -9.81 -3.85 -13.81
CA ILE A 3 -8.54 -3.13 -14.02
C ILE A 3 -8.32 -2.19 -12.84
N HIS A 4 -7.07 -2.06 -12.41
CA HIS A 4 -6.64 -1.09 -11.41
C HIS A 4 -6.43 0.28 -12.08
N GLU A 5 -7.37 1.21 -11.87
CA GLU A 5 -7.35 2.54 -12.53
C GLU A 5 -6.70 3.65 -11.69
N ILE A 6 -6.27 3.35 -10.46
CA ILE A 6 -5.65 4.35 -9.57
C ILE A 6 -4.15 4.40 -9.91
N PRO A 7 -3.62 5.57 -10.33
CA PRO A 7 -2.21 5.70 -10.62
C PRO A 7 -1.37 5.57 -9.34
N PRO A 8 -0.09 5.17 -9.44
CA PRO A 8 0.81 5.19 -8.30
C PRO A 8 0.97 6.62 -7.78
N VAL A 9 1.06 6.77 -6.46
CA VAL A 9 1.44 8.05 -5.84
C VAL A 9 2.91 7.95 -5.47
N TYR A 10 3.75 8.78 -6.09
CA TYR A 10 5.18 8.89 -5.80
C TYR A 10 5.75 10.18 -6.38
N ASP A 11 6.95 10.53 -5.96
CA ASP A 11 7.80 11.53 -6.61
C ASP A 11 9.27 11.06 -6.60
N LYS A 12 10.17 11.86 -7.18
CA LYS A 12 11.62 11.56 -7.20
C LYS A 12 12.26 11.44 -5.81
N ASN A 13 11.62 12.00 -4.78
CA ASN A 13 12.14 12.02 -3.42
C ASN A 13 11.66 10.82 -2.59
N SER A 14 10.71 10.04 -3.12
CA SER A 14 10.20 8.84 -2.47
C SER A 14 11.34 7.86 -2.15
N LYS A 15 11.37 7.38 -0.90
CA LYS A 15 12.41 6.51 -0.31
C LYS A 15 11.90 5.12 -0.02
N ILE A 16 10.61 4.97 0.23
CA ILE A 16 9.98 3.66 0.40
C ILE A 16 8.83 3.48 -0.59
N LEU A 17 8.55 2.24 -0.95
CA LEU A 17 7.39 1.86 -1.73
C LEU A 17 6.53 0.91 -0.91
N ILE A 18 5.29 1.28 -0.64
CA ILE A 18 4.30 0.43 0.04
C ILE A 18 3.32 -0.11 -1.00
N LEU A 19 3.22 -1.43 -1.09
CA LEU A 19 2.35 -2.13 -2.02
C LEU A 19 1.22 -2.85 -1.28
N GLY A 20 -0.02 -2.53 -1.62
CA GLY A 20 -1.18 -3.38 -1.32
C GLY A 20 -1.31 -4.54 -2.33
N SER A 21 -2.32 -5.40 -2.17
CA SER A 21 -2.59 -6.49 -3.12
C SER A 21 -3.30 -5.96 -4.37
N PHE A 22 -4.50 -5.41 -4.19
CA PHE A 22 -5.36 -4.81 -5.20
C PHE A 22 -6.31 -3.82 -4.49
N PRO A 23 -6.71 -2.70 -5.11
CA PRO A 23 -7.55 -1.71 -4.46
C PRO A 23 -8.92 -2.29 -4.11
N SER A 24 -9.41 -2.01 -2.90
CA SER A 24 -10.78 -2.33 -2.49
C SER A 24 -11.84 -1.61 -3.35
N VAL A 25 -13.09 -2.07 -3.30
CA VAL A 25 -14.24 -1.39 -3.94
C VAL A 25 -14.27 0.10 -3.56
N LYS A 26 -14.12 0.42 -2.27
CA LYS A 26 -14.11 1.81 -1.78
C LYS A 26 -12.92 2.63 -2.27
N SER A 27 -11.78 2.00 -2.48
CA SER A 27 -10.62 2.67 -3.08
C SER A 27 -10.86 3.00 -4.55
N ARG A 28 -11.47 2.08 -5.30
CA ARG A 28 -11.82 2.31 -6.70
C ARG A 28 -12.86 3.41 -6.85
N GLU A 29 -13.92 3.38 -6.03
CA GLU A 29 -14.94 4.44 -5.97
C GLU A 29 -14.33 5.82 -5.66
N ALA A 30 -13.37 5.88 -4.73
CA ALA A 30 -12.72 7.12 -4.32
C ALA A 30 -11.56 7.55 -5.25
N ALA A 31 -11.21 6.73 -6.26
CA ALA A 31 -10.01 6.89 -7.08
C ALA A 31 -8.72 7.12 -6.24
N PHE A 32 -8.64 6.49 -5.05
CA PHE A 32 -7.50 6.65 -4.15
C PHE A 32 -7.32 5.48 -3.17
N PHE A 33 -6.10 5.32 -2.67
CA PHE A 33 -5.70 4.17 -1.84
C PHE A 33 -6.37 4.16 -0.46
N TYR A 34 -6.68 2.95 0.01
CA TYR A 34 -7.25 2.65 1.33
C TYR A 34 -8.49 3.50 1.67
N GLY A 35 -9.45 3.56 0.74
CA GLY A 35 -10.64 4.42 0.83
C GLY A 35 -11.74 3.92 1.77
N HIS A 36 -11.67 2.66 2.23
CA HIS A 36 -12.65 2.13 3.18
C HIS A 36 -12.48 2.80 4.57
N PRO A 37 -13.53 3.39 5.19
CA PRO A 37 -13.39 4.15 6.44
C PRO A 37 -12.83 3.37 7.63
N GLN A 38 -13.03 2.05 7.66
CA GLN A 38 -12.48 1.16 8.69
C GLN A 38 -11.07 0.65 8.36
N ASN A 39 -10.52 0.93 7.17
CA ASN A 39 -9.13 0.61 6.90
C ASN A 39 -8.24 1.52 7.76
N ARG A 40 -7.23 0.91 8.39
CA ARG A 40 -6.39 1.58 9.38
C ARG A 40 -5.12 2.18 8.79
N PHE A 41 -4.90 2.05 7.48
CA PHE A 41 -3.66 2.48 6.81
C PHE A 41 -3.25 3.91 7.16
N TRP A 42 -4.14 4.87 6.95
CA TRP A 42 -3.85 6.29 7.21
C TRP A 42 -3.59 6.58 8.69
N LYS A 43 -4.35 5.94 9.59
CA LYS A 43 -4.16 6.06 11.04
C LYS A 43 -2.85 5.43 11.51
N VAL A 44 -2.44 4.33 10.88
CA VAL A 44 -1.18 3.65 11.16
C VAL A 44 -0.02 4.52 10.69
N LEU A 45 -0.03 4.99 9.44
CA LEU A 45 1.04 5.86 8.94
C LEU A 45 1.17 7.14 9.75
N SER A 46 0.05 7.82 10.05
CA SER A 46 0.07 9.04 10.84
C SER A 46 0.56 8.80 12.27
N GLY A 47 0.18 7.68 12.88
CA GLY A 47 0.65 7.29 14.22
C GLY A 47 2.14 6.92 14.24
N VAL A 48 2.64 6.28 13.19
CA VAL A 48 4.08 5.97 13.06
C VAL A 48 4.91 7.23 12.87
N LEU A 49 4.44 8.13 12.02
CA LEU A 49 5.15 9.36 11.63
C LEU A 49 4.88 10.54 12.55
N GLU A 50 4.05 10.35 13.58
CA GLU A 50 3.71 11.36 14.59
C GLU A 50 3.18 12.66 13.96
N ASP A 51 2.34 12.51 12.94
CA ASP A 51 1.76 13.59 12.13
C ASP A 51 0.23 13.48 12.10
N GLU A 52 -0.46 14.55 11.68
CA GLU A 52 -1.91 14.57 11.58
C GLU A 52 -2.40 13.55 10.54
N CYS A 53 -3.42 12.77 10.90
CA CYS A 53 -4.03 11.81 10.00
C CYS A 53 -4.73 12.53 8.84
N PRO A 54 -4.28 12.36 7.59
CA PRO A 54 -4.88 13.03 6.44
C PRO A 54 -6.27 12.47 6.15
N LYS A 55 -7.21 13.33 5.78
CA LYS A 55 -8.61 12.99 5.55
C LYS A 55 -8.94 13.07 4.07
N ALA A 56 -8.70 14.22 3.46
CA ALA A 56 -8.97 14.47 2.05
C ALA A 56 -7.93 13.80 1.13
N THR A 57 -8.29 13.57 -0.13
CA THR A 57 -7.39 12.93 -1.11
C THR A 57 -6.12 13.74 -1.33
N ASP A 58 -6.21 15.07 -1.43
CA ASP A 58 -5.05 15.94 -1.61
C ASP A 58 -4.16 15.96 -0.38
N GLU A 59 -4.74 15.96 0.82
CA GLU A 59 -3.99 15.84 2.09
C GLU A 59 -3.25 14.50 2.15
N LYS A 60 -3.90 13.40 1.75
CA LYS A 60 -3.28 12.08 1.73
C LYS A 60 -2.12 12.01 0.74
N ARG A 61 -2.28 12.59 -0.46
CA ARG A 61 -1.20 12.70 -1.43
C ARG A 61 -0.05 13.53 -0.87
N ALA A 62 -0.33 14.71 -0.33
CA ALA A 62 0.68 15.58 0.27
C ALA A 62 1.40 14.90 1.45
N PHE A 63 0.66 14.14 2.26
CA PHE A 63 1.21 13.32 3.35
C PHE A 63 2.21 12.30 2.84
N LEU A 64 1.84 11.53 1.81
CA LEU A 64 2.74 10.53 1.22
C LEU A 64 4.01 11.18 0.67
N ILE A 65 3.87 12.26 -0.12
CA ILE A 65 5.00 12.93 -0.75
C ILE A 65 5.94 13.57 0.29
N ARG A 66 5.41 14.28 1.29
CA ARG A 66 6.26 14.96 2.30
C ARG A 66 7.09 13.98 3.14
N HIS A 67 6.56 12.77 3.36
CA HIS A 67 7.24 11.69 4.10
C HIS A 67 8.05 10.76 3.19
N GLY A 68 8.20 11.08 1.90
CA GLY A 68 8.97 10.24 0.97
C GLY A 68 8.39 8.84 0.79
N ILE A 69 7.07 8.70 0.79
CA ILE A 69 6.37 7.42 0.67
C ILE A 69 5.72 7.32 -0.71
N ALA A 70 6.12 6.30 -1.47
CA ALA A 70 5.41 5.85 -2.65
C ALA A 70 4.35 4.80 -2.27
N VAL A 71 3.17 4.84 -2.90
CA VAL A 71 2.08 3.88 -2.69
C VAL A 71 1.50 3.42 -4.02
N TRP A 72 1.33 2.09 -4.13
CA TRP A 72 0.53 1.48 -5.18
C TRP A 72 0.02 0.09 -4.72
N ASP A 73 -0.39 -0.75 -5.67
CA ASP A 73 -0.74 -2.15 -5.45
C ASP A 73 0.06 -3.06 -6.38
N VAL A 74 0.30 -4.32 -5.96
CA VAL A 74 1.04 -5.31 -6.74
C VAL A 74 0.30 -5.67 -8.02
N LEU A 75 -1.01 -5.83 -7.97
CA LEU A 75 -1.81 -6.30 -9.10
C LEU A 75 -2.39 -5.13 -9.88
N GLY A 76 -2.16 -5.12 -11.19
CA GLY A 76 -2.76 -4.16 -12.12
C GLY A 76 -4.12 -4.61 -12.64
N LYS A 77 -4.41 -5.91 -12.57
CA LYS A 77 -5.64 -6.49 -13.12
C LYS A 77 -5.89 -7.88 -12.55
N CYS A 78 -7.14 -8.20 -12.21
CA CYS A 78 -7.53 -9.53 -11.76
C CYS A 78 -9.04 -9.77 -11.82
N ASP A 79 -9.47 -11.01 -11.61
CA ASP A 79 -10.83 -11.33 -11.18
C ASP A 79 -10.86 -11.33 -9.65
N ILE A 80 -11.82 -10.61 -9.06
CA ILE A 80 -12.00 -10.50 -7.61
C ILE A 80 -13.49 -10.31 -7.28
N GLU A 81 -13.97 -11.01 -6.26
CA GLU A 81 -15.31 -10.82 -5.72
C GLU A 81 -15.26 -9.76 -4.61
N GLY A 82 -15.87 -8.61 -4.87
CA GLY A 82 -15.83 -7.46 -3.96
C GLY A 82 -14.41 -6.95 -3.70
N SER A 83 -13.92 -7.17 -2.48
CA SER A 83 -12.55 -6.82 -2.04
C SER A 83 -11.85 -7.98 -1.33
N ALA A 84 -12.33 -9.22 -1.50
CA ALA A 84 -11.81 -10.37 -0.79
C ALA A 84 -10.60 -10.97 -1.52
N ASP A 85 -9.39 -10.78 -0.97
CA ASP A 85 -8.15 -11.28 -1.57
C ASP A 85 -8.16 -12.79 -1.84
N SER A 86 -8.87 -13.57 -1.02
CA SER A 86 -9.01 -15.02 -1.17
C SER A 86 -9.69 -15.44 -2.48
N THR A 87 -10.44 -14.53 -3.11
CA THR A 87 -11.17 -14.78 -4.36
C THR A 87 -10.38 -14.39 -5.61
N ILE A 88 -9.18 -13.81 -5.44
CA ILE A 88 -8.37 -13.31 -6.56
C ILE A 88 -7.96 -14.46 -7.50
N LYS A 89 -8.29 -14.31 -8.78
CA LYS A 89 -7.93 -15.21 -9.89
C LYS A 89 -7.45 -14.40 -11.10
N ASN A 90 -6.84 -15.09 -12.08
CA ASN A 90 -6.41 -14.50 -13.36
C ASN A 90 -5.65 -13.17 -13.20
N ALA A 91 -4.75 -13.13 -12.22
CA ALA A 91 -4.07 -11.91 -11.81
C ALA A 91 -2.89 -11.55 -12.71
N GLU A 92 -2.73 -10.28 -13.02
CA GLU A 92 -1.61 -9.69 -13.75
C GLU A 92 -1.01 -8.55 -12.89
N PRO A 93 0.33 -8.46 -12.79
CA PRO A 93 0.98 -7.45 -11.96
C PRO A 93 0.93 -6.05 -12.60
N ASN A 94 1.05 -5.03 -11.76
CA ASN A 94 1.45 -3.70 -12.20
C ASN A 94 2.94 -3.66 -12.57
N ASP A 95 3.31 -2.76 -13.46
CA ASP A 95 4.71 -2.46 -13.74
C ASP A 95 5.28 -1.47 -12.72
N ILE A 96 5.77 -1.99 -11.59
CA ILE A 96 6.34 -1.17 -10.52
C ILE A 96 7.67 -0.50 -10.91
N ASP A 97 8.28 -0.87 -12.05
CA ASP A 97 9.52 -0.23 -12.52
C ASP A 97 9.33 1.26 -12.80
N ILE A 98 8.10 1.69 -13.10
CA ILE A 98 7.80 3.11 -13.27
C ILE A 98 8.18 3.92 -12.03
N ILE A 99 8.06 3.34 -10.83
CA ILE A 99 8.48 3.96 -9.57
C ILE A 99 9.98 3.73 -9.37
N LEU A 100 10.45 2.47 -9.48
CA LEU A 100 11.83 2.09 -9.16
C LEU A 100 12.88 2.77 -10.05
N LYS A 101 12.53 3.13 -11.29
CA LYS A 101 13.42 3.85 -12.22
C LYS A 101 13.42 5.37 -12.01
N ASN A 102 12.40 5.92 -11.34
CA ASN A 102 12.18 7.36 -11.20
C ASN A 102 12.30 7.88 -9.77
N ALA A 103 12.45 6.99 -8.79
CA ALA A 103 12.66 7.31 -7.38
C ALA A 103 13.72 6.38 -6.78
N ASP A 104 14.51 6.92 -5.84
CA ASP A 104 15.57 6.18 -5.16
C ASP A 104 15.01 5.34 -3.99
N ILE A 105 14.21 4.33 -4.33
CA ILE A 105 13.52 3.45 -3.38
C ILE A 105 14.55 2.57 -2.65
N LYS A 106 14.67 2.79 -1.34
CA LYS A 106 15.55 2.06 -0.43
C LYS A 106 14.91 0.79 0.11
N LYS A 107 13.58 0.78 0.26
CA LYS A 107 12.85 -0.35 0.80
C LYS A 107 11.47 -0.49 0.20
N ILE A 108 11.10 -1.73 -0.11
CA ILE A 108 9.74 -2.11 -0.50
C ILE A 108 9.07 -2.78 0.70
N PHE A 109 7.84 -2.35 1.00
CA PHE A 109 6.97 -2.95 1.99
C PHE A 109 5.71 -3.48 1.31
N VAL A 110 5.22 -4.64 1.75
CA VAL A 110 3.96 -5.23 1.29
C VAL A 110 2.95 -5.27 2.44
N ASN A 111 1.75 -4.77 2.21
CA ASN A 111 0.69 -4.65 3.22
C ASN A 111 -0.17 -5.92 3.26
N GLY A 112 0.24 -6.88 4.09
CA GLY A 112 -0.46 -8.15 4.29
C GLY A 112 0.00 -9.30 3.40
N GLY A 113 -0.48 -10.51 3.74
CA GLY A 113 -0.02 -11.76 3.11
C GLY A 113 -0.43 -11.90 1.64
N ALA A 114 -1.56 -11.32 1.21
CA ALA A 114 -1.95 -11.35 -0.19
C ALA A 114 -0.98 -10.54 -1.06
N ALA A 115 -0.62 -9.32 -0.62
CA ALA A 115 0.37 -8.49 -1.28
C ALA A 115 1.72 -9.20 -1.36
N GLU A 116 2.19 -9.80 -0.26
CA GLU A 116 3.43 -10.60 -0.24
C GLU A 116 3.38 -11.77 -1.25
N LYS A 117 2.31 -12.56 -1.22
CA LYS A 117 2.13 -13.70 -2.13
C LYS A 117 2.26 -13.31 -3.60
N PHE A 118 1.58 -12.24 -4.01
CA PHE A 118 1.64 -11.78 -5.40
C PHE A 118 2.96 -11.10 -5.72
N PHE A 119 3.54 -10.37 -4.77
CA PHE A 119 4.84 -9.75 -4.95
C PHE A 119 5.91 -10.81 -5.23
N LEU A 120 6.00 -11.85 -4.40
CA LEU A 120 6.95 -12.94 -4.60
C LEU A 120 6.69 -13.73 -5.89
N LYS A 121 5.44 -13.76 -6.37
CA LYS A 121 5.09 -14.42 -7.64
C LYS A 121 5.64 -13.66 -8.85
N TYR A 122 5.51 -12.34 -8.87
CA TYR A 122 5.76 -11.51 -10.05
C TYR A 122 7.08 -10.71 -10.02
N HIS A 123 7.65 -10.48 -8.84
CA HIS A 123 8.86 -9.67 -8.63
C HIS A 123 9.96 -10.46 -7.92
N LYS A 124 10.29 -11.65 -8.46
CA LYS A 124 11.17 -12.65 -7.81
C LYS A 124 12.58 -12.14 -7.46
N ASP A 125 13.10 -11.20 -8.24
CA ASP A 125 14.44 -10.64 -8.05
C ASP A 125 14.47 -9.48 -7.05
N LEU A 126 13.30 -9.03 -6.59
CA LEU A 126 13.15 -7.95 -5.62
C LEU A 126 12.85 -8.50 -4.22
N LYS A 127 13.25 -7.73 -3.21
CA LYS A 127 12.97 -8.04 -1.81
C LYS A 127 11.97 -7.04 -1.26
N ALA A 128 10.97 -7.54 -0.55
CA ALA A 128 10.03 -6.74 0.22
C ALA A 128 9.98 -7.21 1.67
N HIS A 129 9.64 -6.29 2.57
CA HIS A 129 9.33 -6.60 3.95
C HIS A 129 7.80 -6.65 4.13
N ARG A 130 7.27 -7.75 4.66
CA ARG A 130 5.83 -7.87 4.92
C ARG A 130 5.45 -7.17 6.21
N LEU A 131 4.51 -6.23 6.09
CA LEU A 131 3.84 -5.61 7.22
C LEU A 131 2.47 -6.28 7.47
N PRO A 132 1.97 -6.27 8.72
CA PRO A 132 0.63 -6.77 9.02
C PRO A 132 -0.43 -5.95 8.29
N SER A 133 -1.48 -6.63 7.80
CA SER A 133 -2.51 -5.96 7.00
C SER A 133 -3.26 -4.89 7.79
N THR A 134 -3.44 -3.72 7.20
CA THR A 134 -4.23 -2.61 7.78
C THR A 134 -5.75 -2.75 7.56
N SER A 135 -6.16 -3.72 6.73
CA SER A 135 -7.57 -4.04 6.47
C SER A 135 -8.31 -4.42 7.75
N PRO A 136 -9.58 -4.03 7.97
CA PRO A 136 -10.34 -4.42 9.15
C PRO A 136 -10.50 -5.95 9.29
N ALA A 137 -10.36 -6.71 8.20
CA ALA A 137 -10.37 -8.18 8.24
C ALA A 137 -9.23 -8.77 9.12
N ASN A 138 -8.14 -8.02 9.29
CA ASN A 138 -7.08 -8.38 10.23
C ASN A 138 -7.46 -7.98 11.66
N ALA A 139 -8.40 -8.70 12.26
CA ALA A 139 -8.90 -8.44 13.61
C ALA A 139 -7.88 -8.79 14.72
N ALA A 140 -6.85 -9.59 14.40
CA ALA A 140 -5.82 -10.00 15.36
C ALA A 140 -4.86 -8.87 15.78
N PHE A 141 -4.85 -7.74 15.05
CA PHE A 141 -4.00 -6.59 15.33
C PHE A 141 -4.85 -5.38 15.72
N SER A 142 -4.58 -4.84 16.91
CA SER A 142 -5.09 -3.53 17.32
C SER A 142 -4.40 -2.41 16.51
N LEU A 143 -4.98 -1.21 16.50
CA LEU A 143 -4.33 -0.06 15.86
C LEU A 143 -2.94 0.21 16.47
N GLN A 144 -2.82 0.17 17.79
CA GLN A 144 -1.55 0.38 18.49
C GLN A 144 -0.49 -0.63 18.08
N ARG A 145 -0.86 -1.93 18.02
CA ARG A 145 0.06 -2.97 17.57
C ARG A 145 0.45 -2.79 16.10
N LEU A 146 -0.47 -2.35 15.23
CA LEU A 146 -0.12 -2.02 13.85
C LEU A 146 0.90 -0.89 13.78
N ILE A 147 0.75 0.17 14.59
CA ILE A 147 1.70 1.29 14.66
C ILE A 147 3.09 0.79 15.08
N GLU A 148 3.17 -0.07 16.10
CA GLU A 148 4.44 -0.66 16.56
C GLU A 148 5.13 -1.47 15.45
N GLU A 149 4.40 -2.37 14.79
CA GLU A 149 4.94 -3.25 13.74
C GLU A 149 5.32 -2.48 12.47
N TRP A 150 4.57 -1.43 12.15
CA TRP A 150 4.89 -0.53 11.03
C TRP A 150 5.99 0.47 11.37
N GLY A 151 6.42 0.56 12.64
CA GLY A 151 7.47 1.48 13.09
C GLY A 151 8.80 1.35 12.36
N ILE A 152 9.10 0.18 11.81
CA ILE A 152 10.29 -0.08 10.98
C ILE A 152 10.42 0.85 9.77
N ILE A 153 9.30 1.40 9.25
CA ILE A 153 9.38 2.31 8.10
C ILE A 153 10.17 3.58 8.42
N LYS A 154 10.20 4.01 9.70
CA LYS A 154 10.93 5.22 10.15
C LYS A 154 12.44 5.15 9.90
N GLU A 155 13.00 3.96 9.74
CA GLU A 155 14.42 3.80 9.38
C GLU A 155 14.73 4.31 7.96
N PHE A 156 13.71 4.51 7.14
CA PHE A 156 13.84 4.84 5.72
C PHE A 156 13.17 6.15 5.30
N VAL A 157 12.34 6.72 6.18
CA VAL A 157 11.59 7.96 5.95
C VAL A 157 11.92 8.97 7.04
N LEU A 158 12.03 10.24 6.66
CA LEU A 158 12.35 11.37 7.52
C LEU A 158 11.13 12.26 7.65
#